data_AF-A0A6A3BWY2-F1
#
_entry.id   AF-A0A6A3BWY2-F1
#
_cell.length_a   1.000
_cell.length_b   1.000
_cell.length_c   1.000
_cell.angle_alpha   90.00
_cell.angle_beta   90.00
_cell.angle_gamma   90.00
#
_symmetry.space_group_name_H-M   'P 1'
#
loop_
_entity.id
_entity.type
_entity.pdbx_description
1 polymer ?
#
loop_
_entity_poly.entity_id
_entity_poly.type
_entity_poly.pdbx_seq_one_letter_code
_entity_poly.pdbx_strand_id
1 'polypeptide(L)' 'MDKVMRLASESGVVLFSKSSCCLCYAVKILFQDLGVTPAVHEIDQDPKGREIERAAGIYK' A
#
# COMPACT_ATOMS: atom_id res chain seq x y z
N MET A 1 -4.00 15.72 8.74
CA MET A 1 -4.05 15.15 7.38
C MET A 1 -4.15 13.64 7.49
N ASP A 2 -5.03 13.03 6.70
CA ASP A 2 -5.16 11.59 6.60
C ASP A 2 -3.83 10.94 6.14
N LYS A 3 -3.40 9.85 6.78
CA LYS A 3 -2.12 9.20 6.50
C LYS A 3 -2.04 8.66 5.07
N VAL A 4 -3.15 8.13 4.54
CA VAL A 4 -3.23 7.65 3.16
C VAL A 4 -3.01 8.80 2.18
N MET A 5 -3.64 9.95 2.43
CA MET A 5 -3.46 11.13 1.58
C MET A 5 -2.03 11.66 1.59
N ARG A 6 -1.36 11.67 2.74
CA ARG A 6 0.05 12.08 2.81
C ARG A 6 0.95 11.16 1.99
N LEU A 7 0.85 9.85 2.20
CA LEU A 7 1.65 8.87 1.47
C LEU A 7 1.41 8.96 -0.05
N ALA A 8 0.14 9.11 -0.44
CA ALA A 8 -0.23 9.29 -1.85
C ALA A 8 0.25 10.62 -2.45
N SER A 9 0.37 11.69 -1.65
CA SER A 9 0.89 12.97 -2.13
C SER A 9 2.41 12.99 -2.31
N GLU A 10 3.12 12.13 -1.57
CA GLU A 10 4.59 12.07 -1.56
C GLU A 10 5.14 11.10 -2.62
N SER A 11 4.28 10.27 -3.24
CA SER A 11 4.69 9.19 -4.15
C SER A 11 3.79 9.12 -5.39
N GLY A 12 4.39 8.84 -6.56
CA GLY A 12 3.60 8.67 -7.81
C GLY A 12 2.66 7.46 -7.78
N VAL A 13 3.09 6.37 -7.13
CA VAL A 13 2.27 5.17 -6.86
C VAL A 13 2.57 4.68 -5.46
N VAL A 14 1.53 4.38 -4.68
CA VAL A 14 1.65 3.75 -3.35
C VAL A 14 0.99 2.39 -3.40
N LEU A 15 1.72 1.36 -2.95
CA LEU A 15 1.19 0.01 -2.77
C LEU A 15 1.00 -0.27 -1.28
N PHE A 16 -0.26 -0.16 -0.84
CA PHE A 16 -0.69 -0.66 0.46
C PHE A 16 -0.76 -2.19 0.42
N SER A 17 0.08 -2.84 1.20
CA SER A 17 0.35 -4.29 1.15
C SER A 17 0.17 -4.93 2.52
N LYS A 18 0.08 -6.26 2.55
CA LYS A 18 0.29 -7.05 3.78
C LYS A 18 1.43 -8.01 3.55
N SER A 19 2.30 -8.17 4.54
CA SER A 19 3.48 -9.04 4.46
C SER A 19 3.12 -10.51 4.23
N SER A 20 1.93 -10.92 4.65
CA SER A 20 1.38 -12.28 4.49
C SER A 20 0.51 -12.48 3.24
N CYS A 21 0.38 -11.49 2.35
CA CYS A 21 -0.53 -11.57 1.20
C CYS A 21 0.18 -11.99 -0.10
N CYS A 22 -0.15 -13.18 -0.62
CA CYS A 22 0.39 -13.69 -1.88
C CYS A 22 0.02 -12.82 -3.10
N LEU A 23 -1.14 -12.18 -3.09
CA LEU A 23 -1.55 -11.26 -4.16
C LEU A 23 -0.72 -9.98 -4.14
N CYS A 24 -0.37 -9.45 -2.96
CA CYS A 24 0.51 -8.29 -2.86
C CYS A 24 1.89 -8.59 -3.44
N TYR A 25 2.40 -9.82 -3.29
CA TYR A 25 3.63 -10.24 -3.95
C TYR A 25 3.49 -10.23 -5.48
N ALA A 26 2.43 -10.80 -6.03
CA ALA A 26 2.18 -10.77 -7.47
C ALA A 26 2.07 -9.35 -8.04
N VAL A 27 1.41 -8.43 -7.32
CA VAL A 27 1.29 -7.02 -7.72
C VAL A 27 2.63 -6.29 -7.66
N LYS A 28 3.49 -6.59 -6.68
CA LYS A 28 4.86 -6.05 -6.63
C LYS A 28 5.65 -6.45 -7.88
N ILE A 29 5.60 -7.73 -8.26
CA ILE A 29 6.26 -8.23 -9.49
C ILE A 29 5.67 -7.56 -10.73
N LEU A 30 4.33 -7.47 -10.83
CA LEU A 30 3.67 -6.80 -11.95
C LEU A 30 4.16 -5.36 -12.12
N PHE A 31 4.29 -4.59 -11.04
CA PHE A 31 4.81 -3.22 -11.14
C PHE A 31 6.27 -3.19 -11.59
N GLN A 32 7.11 -4.10 -11.12
CA GLN A 32 8.49 -4.22 -11.58
C GLN A 32 8.56 -4.54 -13.09
N ASP A 33 7.74 -5.46 -13.58
CA ASP A 33 7.65 -5.82 -15.00
C ASP A 33 7.18 -4.64 -15.87
N LEU A 34 6.37 -3.75 -15.31
CA LEU A 34 5.92 -2.52 -15.95
C LEU A 34 6.93 -1.36 -15.82
N GLY A 35 8.09 -1.57 -15.18
CA GLY A 35 9.08 -0.53 -14.92
C GLY A 35 8.65 0.51 -13.87
N VAL A 36 7.61 0.21 -13.08
CA VAL A 36 7.08 1.06 -12.01
C VAL A 36 7.70 0.66 -10.68
N THR A 37 8.25 1.63 -9.94
CA THR A 37 8.72 1.42 -8.56
C THR A 37 7.73 2.05 -7.58
N PRO A 38 6.76 1.29 -7.03
CA PRO A 38 5.79 1.82 -6.08
C PRO A 38 6.43 2.04 -4.71
N ALA A 39 5.92 3.02 -3.96
CA ALA A 39 6.18 3.12 -2.52
C ALA A 39 5.36 2.05 -1.79
N VAL A 40 6.02 1.02 -1.27
CA VAL A 40 5.34 -0.07 -0.56
C VAL A 40 5.15 0.30 0.92
N HIS A 41 3.94 0.09 1.43
CA HIS A 41 3.64 0.21 2.86
C HIS A 41 2.94 -1.06 3.35
N GLU A 42 3.61 -1.80 4.22
CA GLU A 42 3.08 -3.01 4.84
C GLU A 42 2.16 -2.64 6.01
N ILE A 43 0.86 -2.73 5.77
CA ILE A 43 -0.19 -2.24 6.68
C ILE A 43 -0.29 -3.11 7.93
N ASP A 44 -0.01 -4.41 7.81
CA ASP A 44 -0.02 -5.38 8.92
C ASP A 44 1.14 -5.18 9.90
N GLN A 45 2.15 -4.38 9.52
CA GLN A 45 3.27 -3.99 10.38
C GLN A 45 3.12 -2.57 10.93
N ASP A 46 2.09 -1.85 10.51
CA ASP A 46 1.84 -0.47 10.94
C ASP A 46 0.93 -0.45 12.19
N PRO A 47 1.31 0.23 13.27
CA PRO A 47 0.44 0.37 14.45
C PRO A 47 -0.92 1.01 14.14
N LYS A 48 -1.01 1.80 13.06
CA LYS A 48 -2.25 2.42 12.57
C LYS A 48 -2.83 1.68 11.37
N GLY A 49 -2.47 0.42 11.17
CA GLY A 49 -2.87 -0.37 10.00
C GLY A 49 -4.37 -0.37 9.75
N ARG A 50 -5.18 -0.57 10.80
CA ARG A 50 -6.65 -0.54 10.66
C ARG A 50 -7.23 0.81 10.23
N GLU A 51 -6.61 1.92 10.62
CA GLU A 51 -7.03 3.25 10.18
C GLU A 51 -6.70 3.44 8.69
N ILE A 52 -5.52 3.00 8.27
CA ILE A 52 -5.09 3.00 6.87
C ILE A 52 -6.04 2.16 6.02
N GLU A 53 -6.41 0.96 6.46
CA GLU A 53 -7.33 0.08 5.72
C GLU A 53 -8.71 0.72 5.53
N ARG A 54 -9.24 1.39 6.55
CA ARG A 54 -10.52 2.13 6.46
C ARG A 54 -10.41 3.32 5.51
N ALA A 55 -9.36 4.13 5.65
CA ALA A 55 -9.15 5.32 4.83
C ALA A 55 -8.88 4.97 3.36
N ALA A 56 -8.18 3.86 3.10
CA ALA A 56 -7.93 3.34 1.75
C ALA A 56 -9.13 2.56 1.17
N GLY A 57 -10.21 2.39 1.93
CA GLY A 57 -11.42 1.68 1.47
C GLY A 57 -11.22 0.17 1.28
N ILE A 58 -10.23 -0.43 1.95
CA ILE A 58 -9.88 -1.85 1.83
C ILE A 58 -10.90 -2.75 2.55
N TYR A 59 -11.49 -2.27 3.64
CA TYR A 59 -12.61 -2.91 4.32
C TYR A 59 -13.78 -1.93 4.43
N LYS A 60 -14.97 -2.40 4.07
CA LYS A 60 -16.23 -1.65 4.17
C LYS A 60 -16.85 -1.82 5.54
#